data_AF-A0A354TDG0-F1
#
_entry.id   AF-A0A354TDG0-F1
#
_cell.length_a   1.000
_cell.length_b   1.000
_cell.length_c   1.000
_cell.angle_alpha   90.00
_cell.angle_beta   90.00
_cell.angle_gamma   90.00
#
_symmetry.space_group_name_H-M   'P 1'
#
loop_
_entity.id
_entity.type
_entity.pdbx_description
1 polymer ?
#
loop_
_entity_poly.entity_id
_entity_poly.type
_entity_poly.pdbx_seq_one_letter_code
_entity_poly.pdbx_strand_id
1 'polypeptide(L)'
;METLSIRCNHCGAPLQVAGNTRFVTCQFCLSNLEVKRTDSSVFTEEVAKIAANTGMMAESLEVLTLQNEIERLDREWGIEQTNHLVQGRTGPRMPGNPLFGLAFTIFFAVVCFGMASFAGSFDAPGIFLLVPIGMGLFALTAGIMGVAKGQTRETARSQYQMRRAEMTQMLEALKQK
;
A
#
# COMPACT_ATOMS: atom_id res chain seq x y z
N MET A 1 36.27 -46.20 24.71
CA MET A 1 36.28 -45.23 23.60
C MET A 1 36.96 -43.98 24.12
N GLU A 2 38.08 -43.58 23.55
CA GLU A 2 38.80 -42.38 23.99
C GLU A 2 38.05 -41.13 23.49
N THR A 3 37.59 -40.30 24.43
CA THR A 3 37.00 -38.99 24.12
C THR A 3 38.06 -37.91 24.33
N LEU A 4 38.17 -37.02 23.35
CA LEU A 4 39.06 -35.87 23.41
C LEU A 4 38.24 -34.65 23.84
N SER A 5 38.75 -33.91 24.82
CA SER A 5 38.16 -32.64 25.24
C SER A 5 38.80 -31.50 24.44
N ILE A 6 38.00 -30.80 23.63
CA ILE A 6 38.42 -29.64 22.85
C ILE A 6 37.55 -28.44 23.17
N ARG A 7 38.04 -27.22 22.91
CA ARG A 7 37.22 -26.01 23.09
C ARG A 7 36.55 -25.60 21.79
N CYS A 8 35.32 -25.12 21.92
CA CYS A 8 34.63 -24.41 20.86
C CYS A 8 35.38 -23.12 20.52
N ASN A 9 35.78 -22.94 19.26
CA ASN A 9 36.48 -21.73 18.83
C ASN A 9 35.56 -20.48 18.76
N HIS A 10 34.23 -20.69 18.81
CA HIS A 10 33.25 -19.60 18.78
C HIS A 10 32.89 -19.08 20.19
N CYS A 11 32.62 -19.97 21.15
CA CYS A 11 32.15 -19.59 22.49
C CYS A 11 33.03 -20.06 23.66
N GLY A 12 34.11 -20.79 23.39
CA GLY A 12 35.03 -21.31 24.41
C GLY A 12 34.53 -22.50 25.22
N ALA A 13 33.29 -22.97 25.00
CA ALA A 13 32.72 -24.08 25.74
C ALA A 13 33.50 -25.40 25.52
N PRO A 14 33.62 -26.26 26.55
CA PRO A 14 34.24 -27.57 26.42
C PRO A 14 33.34 -28.52 25.62
N LEU A 15 33.93 -29.22 24.65
CA LEU A 15 33.29 -30.19 23.78
C LEU A 15 33.98 -31.53 23.94
N GLN A 16 33.19 -32.58 24.17
CA GLN A 16 33.68 -33.95 24.12
C GLN A 16 33.43 -34.53 22.74
N VAL A 17 34.51 -34.87 22.04
CA VAL A 17 34.45 -35.44 20.70
C VAL A 17 35.12 -36.81 20.71
N ALA A 18 34.58 -37.76 19.94
CA ALA A 18 35.24 -39.05 19.78
C ALA A 18 36.46 -38.90 18.85
N GLY A 19 37.45 -39.78 18.99
CA GLY A 19 38.69 -39.72 18.19
C GLY A 19 38.48 -39.61 16.67
N ASN A 20 37.37 -40.15 16.14
CA ASN A 20 37.06 -40.17 14.71
C ASN A 20 35.98 -39.15 14.25
N THR A 21 35.47 -38.26 15.11
CA THR A 21 34.43 -37.30 14.69
C THR A 21 35.05 -36.14 13.91
N ARG A 22 34.59 -35.92 12.68
CA ARG A 22 35.03 -34.80 11.82
C ARG A 22 34.21 -33.52 12.03
N PHE A 23 32.92 -33.68 12.32
CA PHE A 23 32.01 -32.56 12.57
C PHE A 23 31.39 -32.69 13.95
N VAL A 24 31.23 -31.57 14.64
CA VAL A 24 30.58 -31.49 15.94
C VAL A 24 29.73 -30.21 16.01
N THR A 25 28.56 -30.31 16.62
CA THR A 25 27.71 -29.14 16.90
C THR A 25 27.91 -28.74 18.36
N CYS A 26 28.22 -27.48 18.61
CA CYS A 26 28.34 -26.99 19.96
C CYS A 26 26.96 -26.94 20.63
N GLN A 27 26.78 -27.58 21.79
CA GLN A 27 25.49 -27.54 22.51
C GLN A 27 25.19 -26.17 23.16
N PHE A 28 26.19 -25.29 23.30
CA PHE A 28 26.03 -23.98 23.92
C PHE A 28 25.66 -22.88 22.91
N CYS A 29 26.42 -22.73 21.82
CA CYS A 29 26.18 -21.69 20.82
C CYS A 29 25.58 -22.21 19.51
N LEU A 30 25.30 -23.52 19.42
CA LEU A 30 24.68 -24.16 18.26
C LEU A 30 25.47 -24.03 16.94
N SER A 31 26.73 -23.56 17.00
CA SER A 31 27.59 -23.46 15.83
C SER A 31 27.99 -24.85 15.33
N ASN A 32 28.06 -25.00 14.00
CA ASN A 32 28.56 -26.21 13.35
C ASN A 32 30.07 -26.07 13.17
N LEU A 33 30.83 -26.99 13.76
CA LEU A 33 32.28 -26.92 13.81
C LEU A 33 32.90 -28.13 13.10
N GLU A 34 33.94 -27.91 12.31
CA GLU A 34 34.82 -28.97 11.82
C GLU A 34 36.00 -29.13 12.79
N VAL A 35 36.32 -30.37 13.15
CA VAL A 35 37.46 -30.69 14.00
C VAL A 35 38.70 -30.89 13.13
N LYS A 36 39.60 -29.92 13.13
CA LYS A 36 40.90 -30.01 12.46
C LYS A 36 41.91 -30.65 13.43
N ARG A 37 42.56 -31.71 12.97
CA ARG A 37 43.62 -32.41 13.70
C ARG A 37 44.92 -32.21 12.92
N THR A 38 45.91 -31.62 13.57
CA THR A 38 47.30 -31.49 13.07
C THR A 38 48.23 -32.27 14.00
N ASP A 39 49.48 -32.49 13.59
CA ASP A 39 50.45 -33.29 14.36
C ASP A 39 50.76 -32.70 15.75
N SER A 40 50.51 -31.40 15.94
CA SER A 40 50.80 -30.66 17.17
C SER A 40 49.58 -30.11 17.90
N SER A 41 48.38 -30.14 17.30
CA SER A 41 47.19 -29.54 17.91
C SER A 41 45.87 -30.04 17.30
N VAL A 42 44.82 -30.02 18.13
CA VAL A 42 43.44 -30.26 17.71
C VAL A 42 42.61 -29.02 18.00
N PHE A 43 41.98 -28.45 16.98
CA PHE A 43 41.17 -27.24 17.11
C PHE A 43 39.87 -27.35 16.30
N THR A 44 38.90 -26.50 16.64
CA THR A 44 37.63 -26.41 15.92
C THR A 44 37.63 -25.19 14.99
N GLU A 45 37.09 -25.36 13.79
CA GLU A 45 36.87 -24.28 12.82
C GLU A 45 35.38 -24.20 12.51
N GLU A 46 34.82 -23.00 12.48
CA GLU A 46 33.41 -22.81 12.18
C GLU A 46 33.14 -23.11 10.70
N VAL A 47 32.32 -24.13 10.44
CA VAL A 47 31.84 -24.41 9.09
C VAL A 47 30.78 -23.35 8.80
N ALA A 48 31.16 -22.35 8.00
CA ALA A 48 30.25 -21.32 7.51
C ALA A 48 29.15 -21.98 6.66
N LYS A 49 28.08 -22.46 7.32
CA LYS A 49 26.83 -22.89 6.68
C LYS A 49 26.06 -21.64 6.24
N ILE A 50 26.60 -20.95 5.24
CA ILE A 50 25.95 -19.77 4.64
C ILE A 50 24.78 -20.23 3.75
N ALA A 51 24.82 -21.43 3.17
CA ALA A 51 23.82 -21.82 2.16
C ALA A 51 22.38 -22.03 2.66
N ALA A 52 22.15 -22.39 3.93
CA ALA A 52 20.81 -22.71 4.42
C ALA A 52 20.08 -21.51 5.06
N ASN A 53 20.80 -20.62 5.76
CA ASN A 53 20.20 -19.43 6.36
C ASN A 53 19.99 -18.30 5.35
N THR A 54 20.78 -18.20 4.28
CA THR A 54 20.60 -17.17 3.25
C THR A 54 19.29 -17.34 2.48
N GLY A 55 18.79 -18.57 2.30
CA GLY A 55 17.49 -18.82 1.64
C GLY A 55 16.29 -18.27 2.44
N MET A 56 16.20 -18.62 3.73
CA MET A 56 15.13 -18.12 4.61
C MET A 56 15.22 -16.61 4.85
N MET A 57 16.44 -16.05 4.89
CA MET A 57 16.64 -14.60 5.00
C MET A 57 16.26 -13.87 3.72
N ALA A 58 16.56 -14.43 2.54
CA ALA A 58 16.17 -13.84 1.25
C ALA A 58 14.64 -13.80 1.09
N GLU A 59 13.95 -14.88 1.43
CA GLU A 59 12.48 -14.94 1.43
C GLU A 59 11.85 -13.96 2.42
N SER A 60 12.42 -13.85 3.62
CA SER A 60 11.97 -12.87 4.61
C SER A 60 12.17 -11.42 4.15
N LEU A 61 13.23 -11.15 3.37
CA LEU A 61 13.47 -9.85 2.78
C LEU A 61 12.44 -9.53 1.68
N GLU A 62 12.07 -10.50 0.83
CA GLU A 62 11.04 -10.31 -0.19
C GLU A 62 9.69 -9.95 0.43
N VAL A 63 9.26 -10.68 1.48
CA VAL A 63 8.02 -10.36 2.20
C VAL A 63 8.06 -8.96 2.82
N LEU A 64 9.19 -8.59 3.44
CA LEU A 64 9.35 -7.27 4.06
C LEU A 64 9.34 -6.14 3.01
N THR A 65 9.90 -6.37 1.82
CA THR A 65 9.90 -5.37 0.73
C THR A 65 8.47 -5.14 0.21
N LEU A 66 7.70 -6.21 0.01
CA LEU A 66 6.30 -6.13 -0.39
C LEU A 66 5.43 -5.42 0.65
N GLN A 67 5.65 -5.69 1.94
CA GLN A 67 4.93 -4.98 3.01
C GLN A 67 5.22 -3.48 3.00
N ASN A 68 6.50 -3.09 2.87
CA ASN A 68 6.87 -1.67 2.79
C ASN A 68 6.27 -0.99 1.55
N GLU A 69 6.22 -1.67 0.42
CA GLU A 69 5.66 -1.08 -0.81
C GLU A 69 4.14 -0.88 -0.69
N ILE A 70 3.42 -1.81 -0.06
CA ILE A 70 2.00 -1.64 0.26
C ILE A 70 1.79 -0.45 1.21
N GLU A 71 2.60 -0.34 2.26
CA GLU A 71 2.51 0.77 3.22
C GLU A 71 2.82 2.12 2.55
N ARG A 72 3.81 2.16 1.64
CA ARG A 72 4.11 3.35 0.85
C ARG A 72 2.94 3.72 -0.05
N LEU A 73 2.35 2.75 -0.75
CA LEU A 73 1.18 2.97 -1.60
C LEU A 73 -0.02 3.49 -0.79
N ASP A 74 -0.29 2.91 0.38
CA ASP A 74 -1.39 3.34 1.26
C ASP A 74 -1.17 4.76 1.78
N ARG A 75 0.09 5.13 2.08
CA ARG A 75 0.45 6.49 2.49
C ARG A 75 0.30 7.50 1.36
N GLU A 76 0.78 7.17 0.16
CA GLU A 76 0.63 8.00 -1.04
C GLU A 76 -0.86 8.23 -1.35
N TRP A 77 -1.67 7.17 -1.29
CA TRP A 77 -3.11 7.25 -1.49
C TRP A 77 -3.80 8.11 -0.42
N GLY A 78 -3.38 8.03 0.84
CA GLY A 78 -3.88 8.90 1.91
C GLY A 78 -3.62 10.38 1.64
N ILE A 79 -2.42 10.71 1.16
CA ILE A 79 -2.04 12.08 0.76
C ILE A 79 -2.89 12.52 -0.45
N GLU A 80 -3.05 11.67 -1.45
CA GLU A 80 -3.82 11.98 -2.66
C GLU A 80 -5.31 12.19 -2.35
N GLN A 81 -5.89 11.39 -1.45
CA GLN A 81 -7.22 11.63 -0.92
C GLN A 81 -7.33 13.00 -0.23
N THR A 82 -6.36 13.38 0.60
CA THR A 82 -6.38 14.70 1.25
C THR A 82 -6.27 15.85 0.26
N ASN A 83 -5.48 15.72 -0.80
CA ASN A 83 -5.35 16.73 -1.85
C ASN A 83 -6.64 16.85 -2.69
N HIS A 84 -7.38 15.76 -2.85
CA HIS A 84 -8.65 15.77 -3.57
C HIS A 84 -9.83 16.23 -2.71
N LEU A 85 -9.75 16.18 -1.38
CA LEU A 85 -10.74 16.80 -0.51
C LEU A 85 -10.61 18.33 -0.62
N VAL A 86 -11.56 18.97 -1.31
CA VAL A 86 -11.67 20.44 -1.31
C VAL A 86 -11.82 20.88 0.14
N GLN A 87 -10.80 21.55 0.67
CA GLN A 87 -10.74 22.04 2.04
C GLN A 87 -11.84 23.09 2.24
N GLY A 88 -13.05 22.61 2.56
CA GLY A 88 -14.17 23.46 2.92
C GLY A 88 -13.94 24.03 4.30
N ARG A 89 -14.19 25.33 4.46
CA ARG A 89 -14.10 26.06 5.75
C ARG A 89 -15.01 25.49 6.85
N THR A 90 -15.86 24.52 6.53
CA THR A 90 -16.84 23.87 7.42
C THR A 90 -16.90 22.37 7.13
N GLY A 91 -16.05 21.60 7.82
CA GLY A 91 -16.18 20.15 8.04
C GLY A 91 -16.09 19.25 6.79
N PRO A 92 -16.07 17.92 7.00
CA PRO A 92 -16.07 16.96 5.90
C PRO A 92 -17.40 17.07 5.14
N ARG A 93 -17.36 17.52 3.89
CA ARG A 93 -18.50 17.36 2.99
C ARG A 93 -18.70 15.87 2.77
N MET A 94 -19.86 15.36 3.19
CA MET A 94 -20.32 14.01 2.81
C MET A 94 -20.20 13.85 1.28
N PRO A 95 -19.89 12.64 0.77
CA PRO A 95 -19.91 12.37 -0.66
C PRO A 95 -21.35 12.58 -1.15
N GLY A 96 -21.66 13.80 -1.59
CA GLY A 96 -22.95 14.13 -2.15
C GLY A 96 -23.13 13.28 -3.39
N ASN A 97 -24.20 12.49 -3.43
CA ASN A 97 -24.48 11.59 -4.53
C ASN A 97 -24.51 12.42 -5.84
N PRO A 98 -23.57 12.23 -6.78
CA PRO A 98 -23.44 13.11 -7.96
C PRO A 98 -24.72 13.10 -8.81
N LEU A 99 -25.48 12.00 -8.76
CA LEU A 99 -26.82 11.87 -9.31
C LEU A 99 -27.82 12.90 -8.77
N PHE A 100 -27.77 13.22 -7.47
CA PHE A 100 -28.67 14.18 -6.86
C PHE A 100 -28.34 15.62 -7.29
N GLY A 101 -27.04 15.94 -7.40
CA GLY A 101 -26.59 17.23 -7.92
C GLY A 101 -26.98 17.44 -9.38
N LEU A 102 -26.82 16.40 -10.20
CA LEU A 102 -27.18 16.42 -11.63
C LEU A 102 -28.70 16.46 -11.85
N ALA A 103 -29.48 15.69 -11.08
CA ALA A 103 -30.94 15.75 -11.14
C ALA A 103 -31.47 17.12 -10.71
N PHE A 104 -30.88 17.72 -9.67
CA PHE A 104 -31.25 19.05 -9.21
C PHE A 104 -30.90 20.14 -10.24
N THR A 105 -29.74 20.08 -10.90
CA THR A 105 -29.39 21.06 -11.94
C THR A 105 -30.29 20.94 -13.17
N ILE A 106 -30.62 19.72 -13.60
CA ILE A 106 -31.59 19.50 -14.71
C ILE A 106 -32.96 20.05 -14.33
N PHE A 107 -33.46 19.70 -13.13
CA PHE A 107 -34.75 20.18 -12.64
C PHE A 107 -34.79 21.71 -12.58
N PHE A 108 -33.75 22.32 -11.99
CA PHE A 108 -33.66 23.77 -11.86
C PHE A 108 -33.56 24.48 -13.22
N ALA A 109 -32.82 23.92 -14.18
CA ALA A 109 -32.74 24.46 -15.54
C ALA A 109 -34.10 24.44 -16.25
N VAL A 110 -34.87 23.35 -16.12
CA VAL A 110 -36.22 23.24 -16.68
C VAL A 110 -37.16 24.26 -16.05
N VAL A 111 -37.11 24.43 -14.72
CA VAL A 111 -37.93 25.42 -14.01
C VAL A 111 -37.57 26.85 -14.42
N CYS A 112 -36.28 27.19 -14.55
CA CYS A 112 -35.83 28.50 -15.00
C CYS A 112 -36.25 28.80 -16.44
N PHE A 113 -36.13 27.84 -17.35
CA PHE A 113 -36.60 28.00 -18.73
C PHE A 113 -38.12 28.16 -18.80
N GLY A 114 -38.87 27.38 -18.03
CA GLY A 114 -40.33 27.49 -17.94
C GLY A 114 -40.79 28.85 -17.41
N MET A 115 -40.12 29.38 -16.37
CA MET A 115 -40.40 30.70 -15.83
C MET A 115 -40.07 31.82 -16.82
N ALA A 116 -38.99 31.70 -17.61
CA ALA A 116 -38.67 32.66 -18.66
C ALA A 116 -39.76 32.74 -19.74
N SER A 117 -40.29 31.59 -20.17
CA SER A 117 -41.40 31.52 -21.13
C SER A 117 -42.71 32.11 -20.57
N PHE A 118 -42.95 31.98 -19.26
CA PHE A 118 -44.14 32.54 -18.61
C PHE A 118 -44.00 34.05 -18.36
N ALA A 119 -42.82 34.55 -17.98
CA ALA A 119 -42.58 35.97 -17.73
C ALA A 119 -42.71 36.83 -19.00
N GLY A 120 -42.40 36.27 -20.18
CA GLY A 120 -42.62 36.94 -21.47
C GLY A 120 -44.09 37.23 -21.79
N SER A 121 -45.05 36.59 -21.10
CA SER A 121 -46.48 36.86 -21.26
C SER A 121 -47.04 37.96 -20.36
N PHE A 122 -46.25 38.47 -19.40
CA PHE A 122 -46.71 39.44 -18.38
C PHE A 122 -46.11 40.85 -18.53
N ASP A 123 -45.59 41.21 -19.71
CA ASP A 123 -44.99 42.53 -19.99
C ASP A 123 -43.92 42.96 -18.95
N ALA A 124 -43.24 41.95 -18.39
CA ALA A 124 -42.23 42.16 -17.36
C ALA A 124 -40.97 42.81 -17.96
N PRO A 125 -40.31 43.75 -17.26
CA PRO A 125 -39.13 44.44 -17.76
C PRO A 125 -38.02 43.43 -18.11
N GLY A 126 -37.40 43.61 -19.29
CA GLY A 126 -36.56 42.60 -19.98
C GLY A 126 -35.39 42.00 -19.19
N ILE A 127 -35.02 42.58 -18.04
CA ILE A 127 -34.04 42.02 -17.10
C ILE A 127 -34.55 40.70 -16.50
N PHE A 128 -35.86 40.56 -16.25
CA PHE A 128 -36.45 39.33 -15.69
C PHE A 128 -36.45 38.15 -16.68
N LEU A 129 -36.35 38.41 -17.99
CA LEU A 129 -36.21 37.37 -19.01
C LEU A 129 -34.77 36.85 -19.13
N LEU A 130 -33.77 37.73 -18.94
CA LEU A 130 -32.35 37.40 -19.12
C LEU A 130 -31.74 36.66 -17.93
N VAL A 131 -32.12 37.02 -16.70
CA VAL A 131 -31.58 36.42 -15.46
C VAL A 131 -31.76 34.89 -15.39
N PRO A 132 -32.95 34.30 -15.62
CA PRO A 132 -33.13 32.85 -15.54
C PRO A 132 -32.37 32.09 -16.63
N ILE A 133 -32.21 32.67 -17.82
CA ILE A 133 -31.41 32.09 -18.92
C ILE A 133 -29.93 32.06 -18.53
N GLY A 134 -29.42 33.17 -17.98
CA GLY A 134 -28.04 33.26 -17.49
C GLY A 134 -27.76 32.27 -16.36
N MET A 135 -28.67 32.15 -15.39
CA MET A 135 -28.55 31.17 -14.31
C MET A 135 -28.61 29.72 -14.80
N GLY A 136 -29.48 29.41 -15.77
CA GLY A 136 -29.56 28.07 -16.36
C GLY A 136 -28.27 27.65 -17.06
N LEU A 137 -27.69 28.55 -17.87
CA LEU A 137 -26.39 28.34 -18.51
C LEU A 137 -25.25 28.17 -17.49
N PHE A 138 -25.26 28.98 -16.42
CA PHE A 138 -24.28 28.87 -15.35
C PHE A 138 -24.41 27.54 -14.59
N ALA A 139 -25.63 27.08 -14.29
CA ALA A 139 -25.87 25.81 -13.62
C ALA A 139 -25.44 24.60 -14.48
N LEU A 140 -25.67 24.65 -15.79
CA LEU A 140 -25.21 23.64 -16.75
C LEU A 140 -23.69 23.55 -16.81
N THR A 141 -23.01 24.69 -16.96
CA THR A 141 -21.54 24.73 -17.04
C THR A 141 -20.88 24.29 -15.73
N ALA A 142 -21.41 24.73 -14.58
CA ALA A 142 -20.96 24.28 -13.27
C ALA A 142 -21.20 22.78 -13.03
N GLY A 143 -22.34 22.25 -13.50
CA GLY A 143 -22.66 20.82 -13.41
C GLY A 143 -21.70 19.94 -14.22
N ILE A 144 -21.42 20.30 -15.47
CA ILE A 144 -20.50 19.56 -16.34
C ILE A 144 -19.08 19.53 -15.76
N MET A 145 -18.59 20.67 -15.26
CA MET A 145 -17.28 20.73 -14.60
C MET A 145 -17.22 19.89 -13.31
N GLY A 146 -18.34 19.74 -12.61
CA GLY A 146 -18.45 18.88 -11.42
C GLY A 146 -18.31 17.39 -11.76
N VAL A 147 -18.94 16.93 -12.85
CA VAL A 147 -18.87 15.53 -13.30
C VAL A 147 -17.46 15.16 -13.77
N ALA A 148 -16.80 16.03 -14.51
CA ALA A 148 -15.42 15.80 -14.98
C ALA A 148 -14.42 15.59 -13.82
N LYS A 149 -14.62 16.31 -12.70
CA LYS A 149 -13.81 16.14 -11.48
C LYS A 149 -14.16 14.88 -10.68
N GLY A 150 -15.35 14.32 -10.87
CA GLY A 150 -15.76 13.05 -10.26
C GLY A 150 -15.04 11.86 -10.90
N GLN A 151 -14.95 11.85 -12.24
CA GLN A 151 -14.33 10.76 -12.99
C GLN A 151 -12.85 10.58 -12.66
N THR A 152 -12.08 11.66 -12.50
CA THR A 152 -10.65 11.56 -12.17
C THR A 152 -10.40 10.89 -10.81
N ARG A 153 -11.29 11.08 -9.83
CA ARG A 153 -11.21 10.40 -8.53
C ARG A 153 -11.51 8.92 -8.64
N GLU A 154 -12.52 8.54 -9.42
CA GLU A 154 -12.89 7.14 -9.64
C GLU A 154 -11.78 6.37 -10.34
N THR A 155 -11.18 6.96 -11.39
CA THR A 155 -10.05 6.35 -12.08
C THR A 155 -8.85 6.18 -11.15
N ALA A 156 -8.48 7.20 -10.37
CA ALA A 156 -7.37 7.10 -9.41
C ALA A 156 -7.64 6.01 -8.35
N ARG A 157 -8.87 5.94 -7.83
CA ARG A 157 -9.29 4.92 -6.87
C ARG A 157 -9.19 3.50 -7.44
N SER A 158 -9.64 3.31 -8.68
CA SER A 158 -9.56 2.00 -9.34
C SER A 158 -8.11 1.54 -9.52
N GLN A 159 -7.20 2.45 -9.89
CA GLN A 159 -5.79 2.14 -10.08
C GLN A 159 -5.11 1.74 -8.76
N TYR A 160 -5.39 2.48 -7.69
CA TYR A 160 -4.93 2.13 -6.34
C TYR A 160 -5.43 0.74 -5.92
N GLN A 161 -6.72 0.45 -6.10
CA GLN A 161 -7.30 -0.84 -5.73
C GLN A 161 -6.67 -2.02 -6.50
N MET A 162 -6.41 -1.84 -7.80
CA MET A 162 -5.74 -2.86 -8.62
C MET A 162 -4.31 -3.13 -8.13
N ARG A 163 -3.50 -2.08 -7.93
CA ARG A 163 -2.11 -2.23 -7.46
C ARG A 163 -2.03 -2.87 -6.07
N ARG A 164 -2.94 -2.48 -5.18
CA ARG A 164 -3.02 -3.06 -3.84
C ARG A 164 -3.38 -4.54 -3.89
N ALA A 165 -4.36 -4.91 -4.72
CA ALA A 165 -4.76 -6.31 -4.88
C ALA A 165 -3.61 -7.19 -5.42
N GLU A 166 -2.89 -6.69 -6.42
CA GLU A 166 -1.73 -7.38 -7.01
C GLU A 166 -0.64 -7.65 -5.95
N MET A 167 -0.23 -6.62 -5.20
CA MET A 167 0.79 -6.78 -4.16
C MET A 167 0.34 -7.69 -3.01
N THR A 168 -0.94 -7.64 -2.63
CA THR A 168 -1.48 -8.56 -1.61
C THR A 168 -1.47 -10.01 -2.09
N GLN A 169 -1.78 -10.27 -3.37
CA GLN A 169 -1.72 -11.63 -3.93
C GLN A 169 -0.28 -12.15 -3.98
N MET A 170 0.70 -11.32 -4.36
CA MET A 170 2.12 -11.69 -4.33
C MET A 170 2.58 -12.06 -2.91
N LEU A 171 2.15 -11.29 -1.92
CA LEU A 171 2.48 -11.54 -0.51
C LEU A 171 1.84 -12.83 0.01
N GLU A 172 0.61 -13.16 -0.39
CA GLU A 172 -0.03 -14.43 -0.06
C GLU A 172 0.68 -15.62 -0.71
N ALA A 173 1.10 -15.49 -1.97
CA ALA A 173 1.85 -16.51 -2.69
C ALA A 173 3.22 -16.81 -2.04
N LEU A 174 3.92 -15.77 -1.56
CA LEU A 174 5.18 -15.95 -0.82
C LEU A 174 4.98 -16.59 0.56
N LYS A 175 3.87 -16.28 1.26
CA LYS A 175 3.58 -16.90 2.57
C LYS A 175 3.20 -18.38 2.49
N GLN A 176 2.74 -18.85 1.33
CA GLN A 176 2.33 -20.25 1.12
C GLN A 176 3.48 -21.16 0.65
N LYS A 177 4.64 -20.58 0.36
CA LYS A 177 5.83 -21.29 -0.10
C LYS A 177 6.64 -21.83 1.08
#